data_AF-A0A7K3MBK4-F1
#
_entry.id   AF-A0A7K3MBK4-F1
#
_cell.length_a   1.000
_cell.length_b   1.000
_cell.length_c   1.000
_cell.angle_alpha   90.00
_cell.angle_beta   90.00
_cell.angle_gamma   90.00
#
_symmetry.space_group_name_H-M   'P 1'
#
loop_
_entity.id
_entity.type
_entity.pdbx_description
1 polymer ?
#
loop_
_entity_poly.entity_id
_entity_poly.type
_entity_poly.pdbx_seq_one_letter_code
_entity_poly.pdbx_strand_id
1 'polypeptide(L)'
;MCRLSVRWPWASQPRIDVHARLLSQAARLARHALASAVGVQPARVTVHLHPVLPHQVQEHLTRAFRLRQASATCTRRAAAEYRAAAQRLADYGLSLRDIGTVLGISHQRVHQLITGSANGGDAR
;
A
#
# COMPACT_ATOMS: atom_id res chain seq x y z
N MET A 1 -13.48 19.64 -7.10
CA MET A 1 -14.47 18.99 -8.00
C MET A 1 -14.08 17.53 -8.17
N CYS A 2 -14.89 16.59 -7.68
CA CYS A 2 -14.59 15.15 -7.81
C CYS A 2 -15.13 14.68 -9.17
N ARG A 3 -14.25 14.20 -10.06
CA ARG A 3 -14.68 13.66 -11.36
C ARG A 3 -15.00 12.17 -11.16
N LEU A 4 -16.28 11.83 -11.19
CA LEU A 4 -16.77 10.45 -11.13
C LEU A 4 -16.64 9.83 -12.52
N SER A 5 -15.99 8.67 -12.65
CA SER A 5 -15.97 7.88 -13.89
C SER A 5 -16.64 6.53 -13.65
N VAL A 6 -17.70 6.24 -14.41
CA VAL A 6 -18.42 4.96 -14.40
C VAL A 6 -18.33 4.35 -15.79
N ARG A 7 -18.06 3.05 -15.89
CA ARG A 7 -18.03 2.31 -17.16
C ARG A 7 -19.47 1.88 -17.50
N TRP A 8 -20.02 2.37 -18.62
CA TRP A 8 -21.45 2.26 -18.95
C TRP A 8 -21.69 1.68 -20.35
N PRO A 9 -22.71 0.82 -20.56
CA PRO A 9 -22.94 0.13 -21.84
C PRO A 9 -23.96 0.78 -22.80
N TRP A 10 -24.54 1.96 -22.49
CA TRP A 10 -25.47 2.67 -23.41
C TRP A 10 -25.07 4.12 -23.69
N ALA A 11 -25.61 4.66 -24.80
CA ALA A 11 -25.12 5.85 -25.51
C ALA A 11 -25.10 7.18 -24.73
N SER A 12 -25.78 7.28 -23.60
CA SER A 12 -25.84 8.50 -22.78
C SER A 12 -25.57 8.18 -21.31
N GLN A 13 -24.45 8.67 -20.80
CA GLN A 13 -24.08 8.60 -19.39
C GLN A 13 -24.81 9.72 -18.63
N PRO A 14 -25.64 9.42 -17.60
CA PRO A 14 -26.28 10.45 -16.82
C PRO A 14 -25.22 11.28 -16.09
N ARG A 15 -25.21 12.60 -16.34
CA ARG A 15 -24.33 13.53 -15.64
C ARG A 15 -24.99 13.91 -14.32
N ILE A 16 -24.33 13.57 -13.22
CA ILE A 16 -24.84 13.80 -11.86
C ILE A 16 -23.79 14.56 -11.06
N ASP A 17 -24.23 15.68 -10.50
CA ASP A 17 -23.43 16.52 -9.61
C ASP A 17 -23.95 16.39 -8.18
N VAL A 18 -23.04 16.11 -7.23
CA VAL A 18 -23.37 16.01 -5.80
C VAL A 18 -22.44 16.89 -4.98
N HIS A 19 -23.00 17.51 -3.94
CA HIS A 19 -22.26 18.34 -2.99
C HIS A 19 -22.22 17.65 -1.64
N ALA A 20 -21.02 17.45 -1.10
CA ALA A 20 -20.82 16.78 0.18
C ALA A 20 -19.53 17.28 0.86
N ARG A 21 -19.46 17.15 2.18
CA ARG A 21 -18.26 17.49 2.97
C ARG A 21 -17.25 16.35 3.03
N LEU A 22 -17.72 15.12 2.84
CA LEU A 22 -16.92 13.90 2.91
C LEU A 22 -17.00 13.15 1.59
N LEU A 23 -15.90 12.55 1.15
CA LEU A 23 -15.86 11.71 -0.05
C LEU A 23 -16.81 10.50 0.07
N SER A 24 -16.88 9.87 1.24
CA SER A 24 -17.82 8.77 1.51
C SER A 24 -19.28 9.20 1.36
N GLN A 25 -19.61 10.42 1.80
CA GLN A 25 -20.92 11.02 1.60
C GLN A 25 -21.18 11.32 0.12
N ALA A 26 -20.19 11.86 -0.60
CA ALA A 26 -20.30 12.09 -2.04
C ALA A 26 -20.59 10.80 -2.81
N ALA A 27 -19.86 9.71 -2.53
CA ALA A 27 -20.12 8.40 -3.15
C ALA A 27 -21.53 7.88 -2.86
N ARG A 28 -22.00 8.00 -1.61
CA ARG A 28 -23.35 7.59 -1.24
C ARG A 28 -24.40 8.40 -1.99
N LEU A 29 -24.30 9.72 -2.00
CA LEU A 29 -25.23 10.60 -2.71
C LEU A 29 -25.22 10.33 -4.22
N ALA A 30 -24.04 10.20 -4.82
CA ALA A 30 -23.90 9.88 -6.24
C ALA A 30 -24.54 8.53 -6.57
N ARG A 31 -24.35 7.51 -5.73
CA ARG A 31 -24.98 6.19 -5.90
C ARG A 31 -26.50 6.28 -5.91
N HIS A 32 -27.09 6.99 -4.94
CA HIS A 32 -28.55 7.15 -4.87
C HIS A 32 -29.09 7.91 -6.09
N ALA A 33 -28.43 9.00 -6.47
CA ALA A 33 -28.82 9.80 -7.63
C ALA A 33 -28.69 9.00 -8.95
N LEU A 34 -27.61 8.23 -9.14
CA LEU A 34 -27.43 7.35 -10.30
C LEU A 34 -28.49 6.25 -10.33
N ALA A 35 -28.74 5.60 -9.20
CA ALA A 35 -29.74 4.53 -9.10
C ALA A 35 -31.14 5.05 -9.47
N SER A 36 -31.50 6.24 -8.96
CA SER A 36 -32.76 6.89 -9.28
C SER A 36 -32.86 7.28 -10.76
N ALA A 37 -31.78 7.81 -11.35
CA ALA A 37 -31.77 8.21 -12.76
C ALA A 37 -31.92 7.01 -13.72
N VAL A 38 -31.49 5.83 -13.29
CA VAL A 38 -31.46 4.61 -14.10
C VAL A 38 -32.62 3.66 -13.77
N GLY A 39 -33.40 3.95 -12.73
CA GLY A 39 -34.52 3.11 -12.31
C GLY A 39 -34.10 1.77 -11.67
N VAL A 40 -32.94 1.73 -11.03
CA VAL A 40 -32.44 0.54 -10.32
C VAL A 40 -32.31 0.78 -8.82
N GLN A 41 -32.20 -0.28 -8.05
CA GLN A 41 -31.91 -0.17 -6.62
C GLN A 41 -30.47 0.33 -6.40
N PRO A 42 -30.21 1.20 -5.41
CA PRO A 42 -28.86 1.70 -5.10
C PRO A 42 -27.83 0.59 -4.85
N ALA A 43 -28.25 -0.55 -4.28
CA ALA A 43 -27.38 -1.70 -4.04
C ALA A 43 -26.80 -2.32 -5.33
N ARG A 44 -27.42 -2.08 -6.49
CA ARG A 44 -26.93 -2.54 -7.80
C ARG A 44 -25.97 -1.55 -8.47
N VAL A 45 -25.64 -0.43 -7.81
CA VAL A 45 -24.78 0.62 -8.36
C VAL A 45 -23.45 0.69 -7.59
N THR A 46 -22.36 0.36 -8.27
CA THR A 46 -21.00 0.54 -7.77
C THR A 46 -20.47 1.90 -8.18
N VAL A 47 -19.92 2.66 -7.23
CA VAL A 47 -19.35 3.99 -7.46
C VAL A 47 -17.88 3.98 -7.11
N HIS A 48 -17.02 4.31 -8.08
CA HIS A 48 -15.59 4.52 -7.88
C HIS A 48 -15.29 6.03 -7.87
N LEU A 49 -14.68 6.50 -6.78
CA LEU A 49 -14.28 7.89 -6.64
C LEU A 49 -12.86 8.09 -7.16
N HIS A 50 -12.69 9.06 -8.06
CA HIS A 50 -11.38 9.54 -8.50
C HIS A 50 -11.26 11.04 -8.17
N PRO A 51 -10.78 11.38 -6.96
CA PRO A 51 -10.59 12.77 -6.57
C PRO A 51 -9.59 13.46 -7.49
N VAL A 52 -9.96 14.63 -8.02
CA VAL A 52 -9.02 15.52 -8.70
C VAL A 52 -8.38 16.39 -7.63
N LEU A 53 -7.11 16.13 -7.35
CA LEU A 53 -6.33 16.84 -6.34
C LEU A 53 -5.55 18.00 -6.99
N PRO A 54 -5.19 19.06 -6.26
CA PRO A 54 -4.24 20.06 -6.75
C PRO A 54 -2.89 19.43 -7.13
N HIS A 55 -2.22 19.98 -8.14
CA HIS A 55 -0.96 19.43 -8.68
C HIS A 55 0.09 19.18 -7.59
N GLN A 56 0.32 20.17 -6.73
CA GLN A 56 1.30 20.07 -5.64
C GLN A 56 1.03 18.87 -4.70
N VAL A 57 -0.23 18.59 -4.40
CA VAL A 57 -0.61 17.44 -3.56
C VAL A 57 -0.32 16.13 -4.30
N GLN A 58 -0.61 16.06 -5.61
CA GLN A 58 -0.30 14.88 -6.41
C GLN A 58 1.21 14.61 -6.44
N GLU A 59 2.04 15.64 -6.61
CA GLU A 59 3.50 15.52 -6.61
C GLU A 59 4.04 14.97 -5.29
N HIS A 60 3.55 15.48 -4.16
CA HIS A 60 3.94 14.97 -2.84
C HIS A 60 3.55 13.50 -2.65
N LEU A 61 2.34 13.11 -3.06
CA LEU A 61 1.89 11.72 -2.98
C LEU A 61 2.69 10.79 -3.88
N THR A 62 2.97 11.20 -5.12
CA THR A 62 3.82 10.43 -6.05
C THR A 62 5.22 10.27 -5.48
N ARG A 63 5.81 11.34 -4.92
CA ARG A 63 7.13 11.26 -4.28
C ARG A 63 7.12 10.35 -3.07
N ALA A 64 6.13 10.46 -2.20
CA ALA A 64 5.99 9.58 -1.03
C ALA A 64 5.89 8.10 -1.43
N PHE A 65 5.11 7.80 -2.47
CA PHE A 65 5.00 6.43 -2.99
C PHE A 65 6.34 5.89 -3.50
N ARG A 66 7.07 6.68 -4.30
CA ARG A 66 8.41 6.30 -4.78
C ARG A 66 9.39 6.06 -3.63
N LEU A 67 9.40 6.95 -2.63
CA LEU A 67 10.26 6.81 -1.45
C LEU A 67 9.91 5.56 -0.64
N ARG A 68 8.62 5.22 -0.51
CA ARG A 68 8.19 3.99 0.16
C ARG A 68 8.66 2.75 -0.57
N GLN A 69 8.59 2.71 -1.90
CA GLN A 69 9.10 1.59 -2.70
C GLN A 69 10.62 1.46 -2.61
N ALA A 70 11.34 2.58 -2.67
CA ALA A 70 12.78 2.61 -2.51
C ALA A 70 13.18 2.09 -1.11
N SER A 71 12.51 2.58 -0.06
CA SER A 71 12.71 2.14 1.33
C SER A 71 12.47 0.64 1.49
N ALA A 72 11.36 0.11 0.96
CA ALA A 72 11.08 -1.33 1.00
C ALA A 72 12.19 -2.15 0.32
N THR A 73 12.71 -1.66 -0.82
CA THR A 73 13.81 -2.31 -1.55
C THR A 73 15.12 -2.26 -0.77
N CYS A 74 15.49 -1.09 -0.23
CA CYS A 74 16.68 -0.93 0.60
C CYS A 74 16.61 -1.81 1.86
N THR A 75 15.47 -1.86 2.53
CA THR A 75 15.25 -2.72 3.70
C THR A 75 15.42 -4.19 3.37
N ARG A 76 14.87 -4.66 2.24
CA ARG A 76 15.08 -6.06 1.79
C ARG A 76 16.55 -6.37 1.53
N ARG A 77 17.26 -5.47 0.83
CA ARG A 77 18.69 -5.61 0.54
C ARG A 77 19.53 -5.63 1.81
N ALA A 78 19.30 -4.67 2.72
CA ALA A 78 19.97 -4.64 4.01
C ALA A 78 19.73 -5.94 4.79
N ALA A 79 18.50 -6.43 4.87
CA ALA A 79 18.20 -7.69 5.54
C ALA A 79 18.94 -8.89 4.92
N ALA A 80 19.12 -8.91 3.59
CA ALA A 80 19.91 -9.96 2.93
C ALA A 80 21.40 -9.89 3.34
N GLU A 81 21.99 -8.69 3.32
CA GLU A 81 23.37 -8.48 3.75
C GLU A 81 23.58 -8.82 5.23
N TYR A 82 22.64 -8.46 6.11
CA TYR A 82 22.70 -8.82 7.53
C TYR A 82 22.69 -10.34 7.74
N ARG A 83 21.87 -11.08 6.98
CA ARG A 83 21.86 -12.55 7.04
C ARG A 83 23.18 -13.13 6.53
N ALA A 84 23.68 -12.64 5.40
CA ALA A 84 24.95 -13.09 4.84
C ALA A 84 26.13 -12.83 5.80
N ALA A 85 26.16 -11.64 6.43
CA ALA A 85 27.16 -11.30 7.43
C ALA A 85 27.06 -12.20 8.67
N ALA A 86 25.85 -12.41 9.21
CA ALA A 86 25.62 -13.29 10.34
C ALA A 86 26.08 -14.73 10.06
N GLN A 87 25.76 -15.26 8.87
CA GLN A 87 26.17 -16.60 8.46
C GLN A 87 27.70 -16.70 8.36
N ARG A 88 28.36 -15.76 7.67
CA ARG A 88 29.83 -15.77 7.56
C ARG A 88 30.52 -15.69 8.92
N LEU A 89 30.02 -14.86 9.83
CA LEU A 89 30.59 -14.77 11.18
C LEU A 89 30.39 -16.08 11.97
N ALA A 90 29.26 -16.75 11.78
CA ALA A 90 29.05 -18.09 12.37
C ALA A 90 29.99 -19.14 11.76
N ASP A 91 30.24 -19.08 10.45
CA ASP A 91 31.19 -19.98 9.76
C ASP A 91 32.64 -19.76 10.25
N TYR A 92 32.99 -18.55 10.67
CA TYR A 92 34.26 -18.25 11.37
C TYR A 92 34.30 -18.73 12.83
N GLY A 93 33.24 -19.36 13.33
CA GLY A 93 33.16 -19.94 14.67
C GLY A 93 32.84 -18.93 15.79
N LEU A 94 32.36 -17.72 15.46
CA LEU A 94 31.98 -16.75 16.48
C LEU A 94 30.70 -17.20 17.22
N SER A 95 30.63 -16.87 18.51
CA SER A 95 29.42 -17.11 19.30
C SER A 95 28.27 -16.19 18.86
N LEU A 96 27.02 -16.63 19.00
CA LEU A 96 25.83 -15.83 18.68
C LEU A 96 25.79 -14.48 19.44
N ARG A 97 26.42 -14.42 20.62
CA ARG A 97 26.50 -13.21 21.43
C ARG A 97 27.47 -12.19 20.84
N ASP A 98 28.62 -12.64 20.36
CA ASP A 98 29.62 -11.77 19.74
C ASP A 98 29.13 -11.28 18.39
N ILE A 99 28.50 -12.16 17.60
CA ILE A 99 27.85 -11.79 16.34
C ILE A 99 26.78 -10.72 16.57
N GLY A 100 25.98 -10.85 17.64
CA GLY A 100 24.98 -9.84 17.99
C GLY A 100 25.60 -8.50 18.33
N THR A 101 26.71 -8.51 19.06
CA THR A 101 27.47 -7.31 19.39
C THR A 101 28.03 -6.63 18.13
N VAL A 102 28.61 -7.41 17.20
CA VAL A 102 29.16 -6.90 15.93
C VAL A 102 28.08 -6.33 15.01
N LEU A 103 26.93 -6.99 14.92
CA LEU A 103 25.82 -6.57 14.07
C LEU A 103 24.92 -5.53 14.73
N GLY A 104 25.15 -5.18 16.01
CA GLY A 104 24.35 -4.22 16.77
C GLY A 104 22.92 -4.69 17.06
N ILE A 105 22.71 -6.01 17.17
CA ILE A 105 21.41 -6.64 17.39
C ILE A 105 21.47 -7.66 18.53
N SER A 106 20.32 -8.02 19.09
CA SER A 106 20.28 -9.04 20.15
C SER A 106 20.71 -10.42 19.63
N HIS A 107 21.27 -11.25 20.51
CA HIS A 107 21.64 -12.63 20.19
C HIS A 107 20.43 -13.44 19.68
N GLN A 108 19.22 -13.18 20.20
CA GLN A 108 17.98 -13.80 19.72
C GLN A 108 17.68 -13.42 18.26
N ARG A 109 17.96 -12.16 17.88
CA ARG A 109 17.78 -11.70 16.50
C ARG A 109 18.80 -12.31 15.55
N VAL A 110 20.04 -12.50 16.00
CA VAL A 110 21.07 -13.25 15.26
C VAL A 110 20.63 -14.68 15.02
N HIS A 111 20.16 -15.36 16.06
CA HIS A 111 19.64 -16.72 15.94
C HIS A 111 18.53 -16.79 14.88
N GLN A 112 17.55 -15.87 14.91
CA GLN A 112 16.48 -15.80 13.89
C GLN A 112 16.98 -15.57 12.45
N LEU A 113 18.09 -14.83 12.28
CA LEU A 113 18.68 -14.58 10.96
C LEU A 113 19.37 -15.83 10.40
N ILE A 114 20.00 -16.63 11.27
CA ILE A 114 20.75 -17.85 10.90
C ILE A 114 19.82 -19.06 10.75
N THR A 115 18.89 -19.27 11.70
CA THR A 115 17.97 -20.42 11.65
C THR A 115 16.79 -20.22 10.71
N GLY A 116 16.68 -19.03 10.10
CA GLY A 116 15.65 -18.70 9.13
C GLY A 116 14.25 -18.62 9.73
N SER A 117 13.76 -17.41 10.01
CA SER A 117 12.34 -17.14 9.74
C SER A 117 12.14 -17.05 8.24
N ALA A 118 12.07 -18.21 7.57
CA ALA A 118 11.55 -18.37 6.21
C ALA A 118 10.01 -18.24 6.22
N ASN A 119 9.47 -17.19 6.83
CA ASN A 119 8.05 -16.85 6.75
C ASN A 119 7.90 -15.33 6.80
N GLY A 120 7.66 -14.75 5.62
CA GLY A 120 7.55 -13.31 5.42
C GLY A 120 6.91 -12.98 4.07
N GLY A 121 5.76 -13.62 3.79
CA GLY A 121 4.62 -13.10 3.04
C GLY A 121 4.88 -12.31 1.76
N ASP A 122 4.86 -13.01 0.63
CA ASP A 122 4.30 -12.50 -0.63
C ASP A 122 3.20 -13.49 -1.08
N ALA A 123 2.01 -13.33 -0.52
CA ALA A 123 0.78 -13.96 -1.01
C ALA A 123 -0.44 -13.17 -0.52
N ARG A 124 -0.96 -12.34 -1.45
CA ARG A 124 -2.27 -11.65 -1.51
C ARG A 124 -2.47 -10.38 -0.67
#